data_AF-A0A5K7Z7F6-F1
#
_entry.id   AF-A0A5K7Z7F6-F1
#
_cell.length_a   1.000
_cell.length_b   1.000
_cell.length_c   1.000
_cell.angle_alpha   90.00
_cell.angle_beta   90.00
_cell.angle_gamma   90.00
#
_symmetry.space_group_name_H-M   'P 1'
#
loop_
_entity.id
_entity.type
_entity.pdbx_description
1 polymer ?
#
loop_
_entity_poly.entity_id
_entity_poly.type
_entity_poly.pdbx_seq_one_letter_code
_entity_poly.pdbx_strand_id
1 'polypeptide(L)' 'MGRVMAPRKKKLDPAATVNAQEPPGTRPRAEFRVYGEEMIEKEVRPSGKTGRIYLPPDWVGKHVKIIRID' A
#
# COMPACT_ATOMS: atom_id res chain seq x y z
N MET A 1 35.10 60.18 -39.98
CA MET A 1 35.58 60.52 -38.62
C MET A 1 34.37 60.51 -37.69
N GLY A 2 34.29 59.88 -36.52
CA GLY A 2 35.15 59.01 -35.72
C GLY A 2 34.23 58.23 -34.76
N ARG A 3 34.47 56.94 -34.53
CA ARG A 3 35.18 56.38 -33.37
C ARG A 3 34.29 56.18 -32.11
N VAL A 4 33.71 54.98 -32.04
CA VAL A 4 33.57 53.99 -30.93
C VAL A 4 33.43 54.39 -29.44
N MET A 5 32.78 53.46 -28.71
CA MET A 5 32.87 53.10 -27.26
C MET A 5 31.87 53.78 -26.30
N ALA A 6 31.19 53.11 -25.36
CA ALA A 6 31.28 51.75 -24.82
C ALA A 6 29.96 51.34 -24.10
N PRO A 7 29.70 50.04 -23.89
CA PRO A 7 28.51 49.56 -23.18
C PRO A 7 28.65 49.72 -21.66
N ARG A 8 27.61 50.24 -20.99
CA ARG A 8 27.50 50.21 -19.53
C ARG A 8 27.27 48.76 -19.08
N LYS A 9 28.32 48.13 -18.56
CA LYS A 9 28.28 46.85 -17.86
C LYS A 9 27.31 46.96 -16.66
N LYS A 10 26.13 46.36 -16.76
CA LYS A 10 25.39 45.91 -15.57
C LYS A 10 26.14 44.68 -15.07
N LYS A 11 26.84 44.81 -13.94
CA LYS A 11 27.36 43.67 -13.19
C LYS A 11 26.17 42.79 -12.82
N LEU A 12 26.21 41.54 -13.28
CA LEU A 12 25.30 40.49 -12.87
C LEU A 12 26.21 39.38 -12.37
N ASP A 13 26.59 39.48 -11.10
CA ASP A 13 27.31 38.43 -10.38
C ASP A 13 26.45 38.08 -9.15
N PRO A 14 26.49 36.84 -8.64
CA PRO A 14 26.68 35.56 -9.31
C PRO A 14 25.64 34.51 -8.81
N ALA A 15 25.66 33.31 -9.40
CA ALA A 15 25.34 32.07 -8.71
C ALA A 15 24.09 32.04 -7.79
N ALA A 16 22.91 31.97 -8.39
CA ALA A 16 21.75 31.36 -7.74
C ALA A 16 20.86 30.71 -8.79
N THR A 17 21.44 29.77 -9.56
CA THR A 17 20.62 28.66 -10.05
C THR A 17 20.19 27.89 -8.82
N VAL A 18 19.07 28.33 -8.25
CA VAL A 18 18.28 27.58 -7.29
C VAL A 18 17.93 26.27 -8.00
N ASN A 19 18.73 25.24 -7.75
CA ASN A 19 18.25 23.87 -7.93
C ASN A 19 17.02 23.79 -7.03
N ALA A 20 15.84 23.82 -7.66
CA ALA A 20 14.59 23.52 -7.01
C ALA A 20 14.68 22.06 -6.57
N GLN A 21 15.22 21.84 -5.39
CA GLN A 21 15.16 20.58 -4.68
C GLN A 21 13.67 20.33 -4.44
N GLU A 22 13.06 19.44 -5.22
CA GLU A 22 11.74 18.91 -4.90
C GLU A 22 11.78 18.41 -3.45
N PRO A 23 10.82 18.78 -2.59
CA PRO A 23 10.88 18.45 -1.18
C PRO A 23 10.96 16.92 -1.03
N PRO A 24 11.98 16.39 -0.30
CA PRO A 24 12.08 14.96 -0.06
C PRO A 24 11.01 14.57 0.95
N GLY A 25 9.82 14.20 0.49
CA GLY A 25 8.77 13.86 1.45
C GLY A 25 7.47 13.28 0.90
N THR A 26 7.09 13.54 -0.34
CA THR A 26 5.75 13.17 -0.80
C THR A 26 5.81 12.10 -1.88
N ARG A 27 6.36 10.92 -1.54
CA ARG A 27 6.04 9.73 -2.34
C ARG A 27 4.56 9.43 -2.10
N PRO A 28 3.73 9.23 -3.14
CA PRO A 28 2.34 8.87 -2.94
C PRO A 28 2.27 7.60 -2.09
N ARG A 29 1.47 7.64 -1.02
CA ARG A 29 1.24 6.50 -0.14
C ARG A 29 0.56 5.40 -0.95
N ALA A 30 1.27 4.29 -1.18
CA ALA A 30 0.69 3.12 -1.80
C ALA A 30 -0.21 2.42 -0.76
N GLU A 31 -1.49 2.27 -1.07
CA GLU A 31 -2.43 1.48 -0.28
C GLU A 31 -2.73 0.18 -1.01
N PHE A 32 -2.47 -0.95 -0.35
CA PHE A 32 -2.77 -2.28 -0.87
C PHE A 32 -4.02 -2.81 -0.18
N ARG A 33 -5.03 -3.17 -0.97
CA ARG A 33 -6.19 -3.93 -0.52
C ARG A 33 -6.10 -5.33 -1.09
N VAL A 34 -6.12 -6.33 -0.21
CA VAL A 34 -6.10 -7.74 -0.58
C VAL A 34 -7.50 -8.30 -0.35
N TYR A 35 -8.03 -8.99 -1.34
CA TYR A 35 -9.28 -9.74 -1.25
C TYR A 35 -8.95 -11.23 -1.35
N GLY A 36 -9.61 -12.04 -0.55
CA GLY A 36 -9.45 -13.50 -0.53
C GLY A 36 -10.55 -14.16 0.28
N GLU A 37 -10.72 -15.46 0.07
CA GLU A 37 -11.62 -16.29 0.87
C GLU A 37 -10.81 -16.90 2.03
N GLU A 38 -11.33 -16.78 3.25
CA GLU A 38 -10.74 -17.41 4.43
C GLU A 38 -11.22 -18.87 4.52
N MET A 39 -10.28 -19.81 4.60
CA MET A 39 -10.57 -21.22 4.82
C MET A 39 -10.26 -21.59 6.27
N ILE A 40 -11.26 -22.07 7.02
CA ILE A 40 -11.08 -22.54 8.39
C ILE A 40 -10.97 -24.06 8.39
N GLU A 41 -9.81 -24.58 8.80
CA GLU A 41 -9.61 -26.02 9.05
C GLU A 41 -9.90 -26.36 10.51
N LYS A 42 -10.65 -27.45 10.73
CA LYS A 42 -10.96 -27.97 12.06
C LYS A 42 -10.89 -29.49 12.06
N GLU A 43 -10.25 -30.04 13.09
CA GLU A 43 -10.24 -31.47 13.36
C GLU A 43 -11.61 -31.92 13.91
N VAL A 44 -12.12 -33.03 13.39
CA VAL A 44 -13.34 -33.66 13.89
C VAL A 44 -13.06 -34.29 15.25
N ARG A 45 -13.79 -33.87 16.29
CA ARG A 45 -13.69 -34.46 17.63
C ARG A 45 -14.74 -35.55 17.84
N PRO A 46 -14.48 -36.58 18.66
CA PRO A 46 -15.46 -37.61 18.97
C PRO A 46 -16.62 -37.05 19.81
N SER A 47 -17.82 -37.55 19.53
CA SER A 47 -19.06 -37.24 20.25
C SER A 47 -19.98 -38.46 20.25
N GLY A 48 -19.75 -39.40 21.16
CA GLY A 48 -20.50 -40.67 21.18
C GLY A 48 -20.24 -41.48 19.91
N LYS A 49 -21.30 -41.71 19.11
CA LYS A 49 -21.23 -42.43 17.82
C LYS A 49 -21.02 -41.51 16.61
N THR A 50 -20.83 -40.21 16.83
CA THR A 50 -20.67 -39.21 15.76
C THR A 50 -19.43 -38.34 15.99
N GLY A 51 -19.05 -37.57 14.97
CA GLY A 51 -18.06 -36.51 15.09
C GLY A 51 -18.72 -35.15 15.32
N ARG A 52 -18.05 -34.26 16.04
CA ARG A 52 -18.45 -32.86 16.23
C ARG A 52 -17.34 -31.92 15.79
N ILE A 53 -17.74 -30.83 15.13
CA ILE A 53 -16.88 -29.70 14.78
C ILE A 53 -17.49 -28.47 15.44
N TYR A 54 -16.68 -27.72 16.18
CA TYR A 54 -17.09 -26.45 16.77
C TYR A 54 -16.73 -25.31 15.84
N LEU A 55 -17.74 -24.54 15.44
CA LEU A 55 -17.60 -23.37 14.58
C LEU A 55 -17.71 -22.08 15.40
N PRO A 56 -17.17 -20.97 14.90
CA PRO A 56 -17.33 -19.67 15.54
C PRO A 56 -18.82 -19.30 15.80
N PRO A 57 -19.16 -18.64 16.92
CA PRO A 57 -20.55 -18.35 17.28
C PRO A 57 -21.23 -17.34 16.34
N ASP A 58 -20.46 -16.48 15.67
CA ASP A 58 -20.94 -15.55 14.64
C ASP A 58 -21.44 -16.27 13.37
N TRP A 59 -21.16 -17.57 13.22
CA TRP A 59 -21.66 -18.39 12.11
C TRP A 59 -23.02 -19.01 12.38
N VAL A 60 -23.60 -18.80 13.58
CA VAL A 60 -24.94 -19.30 13.90
C VAL A 60 -25.96 -18.74 12.90
N GLY A 61 -26.73 -19.64 12.28
CA GLY A 61 -27.71 -19.31 11.25
C GLY A 61 -27.13 -19.10 9.84
N LYS A 62 -25.82 -19.32 9.63
CA LYS A 62 -25.20 -19.32 8.30
C LYS A 62 -25.19 -20.73 7.69
N HIS A 63 -25.13 -20.81 6.36
CA HIS A 63 -24.95 -22.07 5.65
C HIS A 63 -23.47 -22.39 5.54
N VAL A 64 -23.08 -23.59 5.98
CA VAL A 64 -21.68 -24.04 5.99
C VAL A 64 -21.55 -25.25 5.07
N LYS A 65 -20.51 -25.27 4.24
CA LYS A 65 -20.11 -26.46 3.47
C LYS A 65 -18.92 -27.11 4.16
N ILE A 66 -19.00 -28.42 4.35
CA ILE A 66 -17.90 -29.22 4.90
C ILE A 66 -17.32 -30.02 3.75
N ILE A 67 -16.00 -29.92 3.56
CA ILE A 67 -15.24 -30.71 2.60
C ILE A 67 -14.36 -31.64 3.40
N ARG A 68 -14.48 -32.94 3.16
CA ARG A 68 -13.67 -33.97 3.79
C ARG A 68 -12.35 -34.10 3.02
N ILE A 69 -11.22 -34.11 3.74
CA ILE A 69 -9.86 -33.99 3.15
C ILE A 69 -8.93 -35.19 3.46
N ASP A 70 -9.43 -36.25 4.08
CA ASP A 70 -8.66 -37.50 4.30
C ASP A 70 -8.15 -38.19 3.02
#